data_AF-A0A061BKE7-F1
#
_entry.id   AF-A0A061BKE7-F1
#
_cell.length_a   1.000
_cell.length_b   1.000
_cell.length_c   1.000
_cell.angle_alpha   90.00
_cell.angle_beta   90.00
_cell.angle_gamma   90.00
#
_symmetry.space_group_name_H-M   'P 1'
#
loop_
_entity.id
_entity.type
_entity.pdbx_description
1 polymer ?
#
loop_
_entity_poly.entity_id
_entity_poly.type
_entity_poly.pdbx_seq_one_letter_code
_entity_poly.pdbx_strand_id
1 'polypeptide(L)'
;MTSINHPNNLCLVTLHFPSSTSCHCPDHVPPRELDQKFDENKKCEITSNNNPTNILNNLCTGLETFLGFNSASKGYTGQGIVYSDLDRLCDGVMAFLHGVLESVKDDTNVKTYYSVDKMTETLNTIKDSMHKTGGLSAAVTAVSTALGEWDREVTEKTNALKNGLNELKNNNFSSMQNALDNLNALSHSDQLSSVADKLHTCIDQATFLSGAYDAAEKEYDKLDPTLRDKMKDALNKIKLQVEHFHGAAANTELKGLLEEGEKQLNVIENAIRNEVEGRVGQYKLLLKHEFDEKIKSKIHDINEALKTHIANLFGWIEKAGPLVWRSLQLVEVIVKEVNNSTERSQFPMKIRKAAQGLYEDAVTLRRAMKTAYDNISNKVNIAISQLGTLENGVKSDLASLRDAIKNTVGSYAKETLAKKIGDGLTPIANEIYQKMNGTGCLNKIVSGINDYATKFKQDKSFGGIVQKWIEDIMDEDVSVKGFLDGYFKQPSTYKAPYNKWVSKGEHNAEITAKLAGLIKNELSTEIQQSASIAVSDSQSGAGKTEIEQHVAAVTAACMLFASQLEGRLKAMN
;
A
#
# COMPACT_ATOMS: atom_id res chain seq x y z
N MET A 1 96.60 10.81 -31.80
CA MET A 1 95.32 10.19 -31.37
C MET A 1 95.30 10.24 -29.85
N THR A 2 94.72 11.33 -29.29
CA THR A 2 93.55 11.34 -28.36
C THR A 2 93.82 10.66 -27.00
N SER A 3 93.65 11.26 -25.81
CA SER A 3 93.06 12.54 -25.40
C SER A 3 93.18 12.70 -23.87
N ILE A 4 93.67 13.87 -23.41
CA ILE A 4 93.23 14.73 -22.28
C ILE A 4 93.44 14.34 -20.78
N ASN A 5 94.27 15.19 -20.16
CA ASN A 5 94.28 15.83 -18.82
C ASN A 5 93.22 15.55 -17.72
N HIS A 6 93.76 15.38 -16.50
CA HIS A 6 93.65 16.21 -15.27
C HIS A 6 93.14 15.56 -13.96
N PRO A 7 93.73 15.92 -12.79
CA PRO A 7 93.37 15.44 -11.45
C PRO A 7 92.52 16.45 -10.63
N ASN A 8 92.04 15.95 -9.47
CA ASN A 8 91.44 16.61 -8.29
C ASN A 8 89.91 16.65 -8.16
N ASN A 9 89.43 15.98 -7.10
CA ASN A 9 88.81 16.55 -5.88
C ASN A 9 87.53 15.83 -5.37
N LEU A 10 87.58 15.52 -4.06
CA LEU A 10 86.49 15.45 -3.07
C LEU A 10 85.82 14.10 -2.72
N CYS A 11 86.19 13.64 -1.51
CA CYS A 11 85.34 13.16 -0.42
C CYS A 11 84.72 11.75 -0.46
N LEU A 12 85.29 10.83 0.35
CA LEU A 12 84.58 9.69 0.94
C LEU A 12 84.06 10.11 2.33
N VAL A 13 82.76 10.42 2.40
CA VAL A 13 82.03 10.46 3.68
C VAL A 13 81.64 9.02 4.03
N THR A 14 81.98 8.62 5.24
CA THR A 14 81.65 7.34 5.87
C THR A 14 80.13 7.18 6.05
N LEU A 15 79.54 6.18 5.39
CA LEU A 15 78.24 5.63 5.79
C LEU A 15 78.49 4.40 6.68
N HIS A 16 78.16 4.53 7.96
CA HIS A 16 78.08 3.42 8.90
C HIS A 16 76.99 2.45 8.43
N PHE A 17 77.38 1.22 8.08
CA PHE A 17 76.46 0.09 8.12
C PHE A 17 76.39 -0.42 9.56
N PRO A 18 75.20 -0.64 10.14
CA PRO A 18 75.08 -1.24 11.46
C PRO A 18 75.58 -2.69 11.42
N SER A 19 76.17 -3.13 12.53
CA SER A 19 76.62 -4.50 12.72
C SER A 19 75.50 -5.49 12.42
N SER A 20 75.80 -6.46 11.56
CA SER A 20 75.03 -7.69 11.39
C SER A 20 74.78 -8.34 12.75
N THR A 21 73.63 -8.05 13.35
CA THR A 21 73.05 -8.93 14.36
C THR A 21 72.67 -10.21 13.64
N SER A 22 73.31 -11.31 14.03
CA SER A 22 73.04 -12.65 13.55
C SER A 22 71.53 -12.87 13.41
N CYS A 23 71.11 -13.31 12.22
CA CYS A 23 69.86 -14.03 12.03
C CYS A 23 69.79 -15.15 13.07
N HIS A 24 69.00 -14.93 14.11
CA HIS A 24 68.62 -15.94 15.09
C HIS A 24 67.56 -16.81 14.40
N CYS A 25 67.99 -17.88 13.74
CA CYS A 25 67.10 -18.94 13.29
C CYS A 25 66.90 -19.90 14.48
N PRO A 26 65.70 -19.98 15.09
CA PRO A 26 65.41 -20.99 16.10
C PRO A 26 65.02 -22.26 15.35
N ASP A 27 66.01 -23.04 14.93
CA ASP A 27 65.95 -24.48 14.69
C ASP A 27 67.31 -24.92 14.14
N HIS A 28 68.30 -25.00 15.02
CA HIS A 28 69.44 -25.85 14.76
C HIS A 28 68.93 -27.30 14.74
N VAL A 29 69.21 -28.02 13.65
CA VAL A 29 69.20 -29.49 13.63
C VAL A 29 69.88 -29.96 14.92
N PRO A 30 69.20 -30.66 15.84
CA PRO A 30 69.81 -31.08 17.09
C PRO A 30 71.03 -31.97 16.76
N PRO A 31 72.15 -31.87 17.50
CA PRO A 31 73.36 -32.65 17.23
C PRO A 31 73.11 -34.16 17.02
N ARG A 32 72.02 -34.71 17.58
CA ARG A 32 71.58 -36.09 17.40
C ARG A 32 71.24 -36.51 15.97
N GLU A 33 70.69 -35.64 15.12
CA GLU A 33 70.39 -35.99 13.72
C GLU A 33 71.66 -36.03 12.86
N LEU A 34 72.63 -35.15 13.17
CA LEU A 34 73.97 -35.17 12.59
C LEU A 34 74.71 -36.46 12.94
N ASP A 35 74.63 -36.90 14.19
CA ASP A 35 75.23 -38.16 14.66
C ASP A 35 74.59 -39.38 13.96
N GLN A 36 73.25 -39.43 13.82
CA GLN A 36 72.57 -40.53 13.11
C GLN A 36 72.95 -40.62 11.62
N LYS A 37 73.01 -39.49 10.91
CA LYS A 37 73.44 -39.45 9.50
C LYS A 37 74.92 -39.84 9.33
N PHE A 38 75.75 -39.60 10.34
CA PHE A 38 77.14 -40.05 10.36
C PHE A 38 77.24 -41.58 10.52
N ASP A 39 76.42 -42.16 11.39
CA ASP A 39 76.36 -43.62 11.64
C ASP A 39 75.79 -44.43 10.45
N GLU A 40 74.92 -43.83 9.63
CA GLU A 40 74.39 -44.44 8.40
C GLU A 40 75.45 -44.55 7.29
N ASN A 41 76.55 -43.80 7.37
CA ASN A 41 77.63 -43.79 6.40
C ASN A 41 78.57 -45.02 6.56
N LYS A 42 77.98 -46.22 6.53
CA LYS A 42 78.65 -47.54 6.69
C LYS A 42 79.64 -47.90 5.57
N LYS A 43 79.94 -46.98 4.64
CA LYS A 43 80.93 -47.20 3.57
C LYS A 43 82.38 -47.01 4.02
N CYS A 44 82.61 -46.62 5.27
CA CYS A 44 83.95 -46.41 5.83
C CYS A 44 84.44 -47.56 6.74
N GLU A 45 84.26 -48.83 6.35
CA GLU A 45 85.07 -49.91 6.94
C GLU A 45 86.49 -49.84 6.37
N ILE A 46 87.38 -49.09 7.04
CA ILE A 46 88.80 -49.03 6.69
C ILE A 46 89.48 -50.28 7.27
N THR A 47 89.62 -51.33 6.45
CA THR A 47 90.51 -52.46 6.77
C THR A 47 91.95 -52.12 6.38
N SER A 48 92.92 -52.62 7.15
CA SER A 48 94.36 -52.31 7.05
C SER A 48 95.07 -52.77 5.77
N ASN A 49 94.32 -53.23 4.75
CA ASN A 49 94.81 -53.66 3.44
C ASN A 49 94.40 -52.74 2.28
N ASN A 50 93.79 -51.58 2.55
CA ASN A 50 93.32 -50.70 1.49
C ASN A 50 94.42 -49.79 0.93
N ASN A 51 94.65 -49.88 -0.38
CA ASN A 51 95.47 -48.92 -1.15
C ASN A 51 94.98 -47.47 -0.86
N PRO A 52 95.88 -46.49 -0.65
CA PRO A 52 95.52 -45.08 -0.46
C PRO A 52 94.44 -44.55 -1.41
N THR A 53 94.42 -45.02 -2.66
CA THR A 53 93.42 -44.67 -3.67
C THR A 53 91.99 -45.10 -3.27
N ASN A 54 91.82 -46.26 -2.65
CA ASN A 54 90.51 -46.74 -2.21
C ASN A 54 89.99 -45.95 -1.01
N ILE A 55 90.89 -45.53 -0.11
CA ILE A 55 90.54 -44.67 1.03
C ILE A 55 90.07 -43.30 0.53
N LEU A 56 90.82 -42.68 -0.40
CA LEU A 56 90.39 -41.41 -1.00
C LEU A 56 89.06 -41.55 -1.75
N ASN A 57 88.88 -42.59 -2.56
CA ASN A 57 87.64 -42.78 -3.32
C ASN A 57 86.43 -42.99 -2.40
N ASN A 58 86.58 -43.76 -1.32
CA ASN A 58 85.51 -43.96 -0.34
C ASN A 58 85.23 -42.69 0.47
N LEU A 59 86.26 -41.91 0.83
CA LEU A 59 86.09 -40.62 1.50
C LEU A 59 85.38 -39.61 0.59
N CYS A 60 85.79 -39.49 -0.67
CA CYS A 60 85.15 -38.61 -1.65
C CYS A 60 83.70 -39.03 -1.91
N THR A 61 83.43 -40.32 -2.12
CA THR A 61 82.05 -40.82 -2.34
C THR A 61 81.19 -40.66 -1.09
N GLY A 62 81.77 -40.87 0.10
CA GLY A 62 81.11 -40.67 1.39
C GLY A 62 80.80 -39.19 1.64
N LEU A 63 81.70 -38.28 1.27
CA LEU A 63 81.49 -36.82 1.30
C LEU A 63 80.44 -36.38 0.29
N GLU A 64 80.46 -36.88 -0.94
CA GLU A 64 79.42 -36.62 -1.94
C GLU A 64 78.06 -37.08 -1.42
N THR A 65 77.96 -38.28 -0.83
CA THR A 65 76.71 -38.79 -0.24
C THR A 65 76.28 -37.96 0.98
N PHE A 66 77.21 -37.65 1.88
CA PHE A 66 76.96 -36.84 3.08
C PHE A 66 76.50 -35.43 2.74
N LEU A 67 77.11 -34.79 1.73
CA LEU A 67 76.70 -33.50 1.20
C LEU A 67 75.44 -33.61 0.32
N GLY A 68 75.13 -34.79 -0.21
CA GLY A 68 74.03 -35.02 -1.14
C GLY A 68 74.38 -34.63 -2.58
N PHE A 69 75.66 -34.56 -2.95
CA PHE A 69 76.12 -34.27 -4.31
C PHE A 69 75.95 -35.50 -5.22
N ASN A 70 75.36 -35.30 -6.40
CA ASN A 70 75.29 -36.29 -7.46
C ASN A 70 76.24 -35.91 -8.59
N SER A 71 77.28 -36.70 -8.77
CA SER A 71 78.35 -36.48 -9.75
C SER A 71 77.87 -36.58 -11.21
N ALA A 72 76.78 -37.30 -11.49
CA ALA A 72 76.23 -37.42 -12.84
C ALA A 72 75.46 -36.17 -13.27
N SER A 73 74.68 -35.56 -12.37
CA SER A 73 73.99 -34.28 -12.62
C SER A 73 74.86 -33.06 -12.33
N LYS A 74 76.03 -33.25 -11.69
CA LYS A 74 76.91 -32.20 -11.16
C LYS A 74 76.18 -31.21 -10.24
N GLY A 75 75.18 -31.70 -9.49
CA GLY A 75 74.36 -30.89 -8.58
C GLY A 75 73.99 -31.65 -7.31
N TYR A 76 73.40 -30.97 -6.33
CA TYR A 76 72.96 -31.57 -5.07
C TYR A 76 71.54 -32.14 -5.20
N THR A 77 71.31 -33.32 -4.62
CA THR A 77 70.04 -34.07 -4.62
C THR A 77 69.12 -33.69 -3.47
N GLY A 78 69.61 -32.93 -2.49
CA GLY A 78 68.89 -32.60 -1.25
C GLY A 78 68.79 -33.74 -0.23
N GLN A 79 69.39 -34.92 -0.49
CA GLN A 79 69.36 -36.07 0.43
C GLN A 79 70.46 -36.04 1.51
N GLY A 80 71.53 -35.25 1.29
CA GLY A 80 72.60 -35.01 2.25
C GLY A 80 72.41 -33.71 3.05
N ILE A 81 73.46 -33.21 3.69
CA ILE A 81 73.41 -31.99 4.52
C ILE A 81 73.31 -30.70 3.70
N VAL A 82 73.62 -30.75 2.40
CA VAL A 82 73.51 -29.57 1.53
C VAL A 82 72.09 -29.52 0.97
N TYR A 83 71.26 -28.75 1.66
CA TYR A 83 69.99 -28.25 1.14
C TYR A 83 70.26 -27.43 -0.12
N SER A 84 69.65 -27.77 -1.25
CA SER A 84 69.98 -27.06 -2.50
C SER A 84 69.56 -25.59 -2.40
N ASP A 85 70.28 -24.70 -3.09
CA ASP A 85 69.88 -23.28 -3.12
C ASP A 85 68.47 -23.09 -3.70
N LEU A 86 68.02 -24.01 -4.55
CA LEU A 86 66.66 -24.03 -5.07
C LEU A 86 65.63 -24.44 -4.01
N ASP A 87 65.93 -25.43 -3.17
CA ASP A 87 65.04 -25.82 -2.07
C ASP A 87 64.95 -24.70 -1.02
N ARG A 88 66.08 -24.05 -0.70
CA ARG A 88 66.12 -22.86 0.18
C ARG A 88 65.27 -21.72 -0.36
N LEU A 89 65.28 -21.52 -1.68
CA LEU A 89 64.43 -20.53 -2.34
C LEU A 89 62.94 -20.92 -2.25
N CYS A 90 62.60 -22.19 -2.47
CA CYS A 90 61.24 -22.71 -2.31
C CYS A 90 60.72 -22.46 -0.89
N ASP A 91 61.53 -22.75 0.13
CA ASP A 91 61.20 -22.47 1.53
C ASP A 91 61.03 -20.97 1.78
N GLY A 92 61.91 -20.13 1.21
CA GLY A 92 61.78 -18.67 1.27
C GLY A 92 60.46 -18.17 0.68
N VAL A 93 60.03 -18.73 -0.45
CA VAL A 93 58.73 -18.40 -1.09
C VAL A 93 57.56 -18.86 -0.21
N MET A 94 57.61 -20.08 0.33
CA MET A 94 56.56 -20.57 1.23
C MET A 94 56.48 -19.75 2.52
N ALA A 95 57.62 -19.34 3.09
CA ALA A 95 57.68 -18.47 4.26
C ALA A 95 57.11 -17.08 3.95
N PHE A 96 57.38 -16.55 2.75
CA PHE A 96 56.76 -15.32 2.28
C PHE A 96 55.23 -15.45 2.17
N LEU A 97 54.73 -16.49 1.50
CA LEU A 97 53.29 -16.73 1.34
C LEU A 97 52.59 -16.91 2.70
N HIS A 98 53.20 -17.67 3.61
CA HIS A 98 52.72 -17.83 4.98
C HIS A 98 52.67 -16.46 5.69
N GLY A 99 53.73 -15.66 5.60
CA GLY A 99 53.79 -14.35 6.25
C GLY A 99 52.72 -13.37 5.73
N VAL A 100 52.50 -13.35 4.42
CA VAL A 100 51.45 -12.51 3.79
C VAL A 100 50.07 -12.93 4.27
N LEU A 101 49.73 -14.22 4.21
CA LEU A 101 48.41 -14.70 4.63
C LEU A 101 48.18 -14.54 6.14
N GLU A 102 49.20 -14.77 6.96
CA GLU A 102 49.13 -14.55 8.41
C GLU A 102 48.85 -13.07 8.72
N SER A 103 49.46 -12.14 7.97
CA SER A 103 49.26 -10.69 8.19
C SER A 103 47.85 -10.20 7.92
N VAL A 104 47.09 -10.90 7.07
CA VAL A 104 45.71 -10.53 6.70
C VAL A 104 44.66 -11.46 7.33
N LYS A 105 45.07 -12.48 8.08
CA LYS A 105 44.18 -13.48 8.68
C LYS A 105 43.05 -12.87 9.50
N ASP A 106 43.38 -11.83 10.28
CA ASP A 106 42.44 -11.16 11.17
C ASP A 106 41.76 -9.93 10.54
N ASP A 107 42.13 -9.58 9.30
CA ASP A 107 41.53 -8.48 8.55
C ASP A 107 40.04 -8.77 8.31
N THR A 108 39.20 -7.76 8.58
CA THR A 108 37.74 -7.92 8.49
C THR A 108 37.28 -8.12 7.04
N ASN A 109 37.98 -7.54 6.06
CA ASN A 109 37.69 -7.71 4.63
C ASN A 109 38.07 -9.09 4.13
N VAL A 110 38.96 -9.81 4.83
CA VAL A 110 39.32 -11.19 4.48
C VAL A 110 38.40 -12.16 5.22
N LYS A 111 38.31 -12.05 6.55
CA LYS A 111 37.57 -13.03 7.37
C LYS A 111 36.05 -13.04 7.17
N THR A 112 35.49 -12.01 6.56
CA THR A 112 34.08 -11.97 6.15
C THR A 112 33.76 -13.02 5.08
N TYR A 113 34.74 -13.36 4.23
CA TYR A 113 34.57 -14.27 3.10
C TYR A 113 35.38 -15.57 3.24
N TYR A 114 36.39 -15.58 4.11
CA TYR A 114 37.19 -16.76 4.38
C TYR A 114 37.53 -16.85 5.87
N SER A 115 36.84 -17.72 6.61
CA SER A 115 36.93 -17.81 8.07
C SER A 115 38.36 -18.00 8.58
N VAL A 116 38.65 -17.45 9.77
CA VAL A 116 39.96 -17.58 10.43
C VAL A 116 40.41 -19.04 10.59
N ASP A 117 39.48 -19.97 10.85
CA ASP A 117 39.79 -21.40 10.98
C ASP A 117 40.32 -22.00 9.67
N LYS A 118 39.62 -21.74 8.55
CA LYS A 118 40.08 -22.14 7.21
C LYS A 118 41.41 -21.49 6.82
N MET A 119 41.61 -20.22 7.19
CA MET A 119 42.90 -19.54 6.99
C MET A 119 44.01 -20.21 7.80
N THR A 120 43.73 -20.58 9.05
CA THR A 120 44.67 -21.28 9.92
C THR A 120 45.04 -22.65 9.36
N GLU A 121 44.08 -23.39 8.80
CA GLU A 121 44.33 -24.66 8.10
C GLU A 121 45.23 -24.47 6.86
N THR A 122 44.98 -23.43 6.07
CA THR A 122 45.82 -23.08 4.91
C THR A 122 47.25 -22.75 5.35
N LEU A 123 47.41 -21.94 6.40
CA LEU A 123 48.71 -21.56 6.95
C LEU A 123 49.48 -22.77 7.48
N ASN A 124 48.80 -23.67 8.21
CA ASN A 124 49.39 -24.93 8.66
C ASN A 124 49.83 -25.79 7.48
N THR A 125 49.03 -25.88 6.42
CA THR A 125 49.40 -26.63 5.21
C THR A 125 50.66 -26.07 4.55
N ILE A 126 50.80 -24.74 4.48
CA ILE A 126 52.01 -24.08 3.94
C ILE A 126 53.21 -24.38 4.84
N LYS A 127 53.05 -24.22 6.16
CA LYS A 127 54.10 -24.46 7.15
C LYS A 127 54.58 -25.91 7.12
N ASP A 128 53.64 -26.86 7.09
CA ASP A 128 53.94 -28.29 7.02
C ASP A 128 54.56 -28.68 5.67
N SER A 129 54.39 -27.89 4.62
CA SER A 129 55.01 -28.11 3.32
C SER A 129 56.46 -27.63 3.25
N MET A 130 56.92 -26.84 4.22
CA MET A 130 58.31 -26.38 4.27
C MET A 130 59.27 -27.55 4.44
N HIS A 131 60.46 -27.39 3.87
CA HIS A 131 61.55 -28.35 3.90
C HIS A 131 61.27 -29.69 3.19
N LYS A 132 60.14 -29.83 2.48
CA LYS A 132 59.73 -31.05 1.78
C LYS A 132 59.93 -30.95 0.28
N THR A 133 60.44 -32.02 -0.33
CA THR A 133 60.48 -32.14 -1.80
C THR A 133 59.05 -32.06 -2.37
N GLY A 134 58.82 -31.10 -3.28
CA GLY A 134 57.49 -30.83 -3.84
C GLY A 134 56.56 -29.97 -2.94
N GLY A 135 57.04 -29.54 -1.77
CA GLY A 135 56.29 -28.73 -0.81
C GLY A 135 55.79 -27.41 -1.38
N LEU A 136 56.58 -26.75 -2.23
CA LEU A 136 56.15 -25.53 -2.91
C LEU A 136 54.87 -25.75 -3.74
N SER A 137 54.74 -26.90 -4.42
CA SER A 137 53.53 -27.21 -5.18
C SER A 137 52.33 -27.33 -4.25
N ALA A 138 52.47 -28.00 -3.11
CA ALA A 138 51.39 -28.15 -2.13
C ALA A 138 50.98 -26.81 -1.51
N ALA A 139 51.95 -25.97 -1.14
CA ALA A 139 51.71 -24.62 -0.64
C ALA A 139 51.00 -23.73 -1.68
N VAL A 140 51.46 -23.74 -2.93
CA VAL A 140 50.81 -22.98 -4.02
C VAL A 140 49.39 -23.47 -4.26
N THR A 141 49.15 -24.78 -4.22
CA THR A 141 47.79 -25.34 -4.33
C THR A 141 46.91 -24.87 -3.18
N ALA A 142 47.39 -24.91 -1.95
CA ALA A 142 46.64 -24.45 -0.78
C ALA A 142 46.26 -22.96 -0.89
N VAL A 143 47.23 -22.10 -1.24
CA VAL A 143 46.99 -20.66 -1.48
C VAL A 143 45.98 -20.46 -2.62
N SER A 144 46.12 -21.16 -3.73
CA SER A 144 45.21 -21.05 -4.88
C SER A 144 43.78 -21.44 -4.51
N THR A 145 43.60 -22.50 -3.73
CA THR A 145 42.29 -22.92 -3.23
C THR A 145 41.70 -21.86 -2.30
N ALA A 146 42.47 -21.33 -1.35
CA ALA A 146 42.00 -20.30 -0.43
C ALA A 146 41.56 -19.03 -1.17
N LEU A 147 42.35 -18.57 -2.16
CA LEU A 147 41.99 -17.42 -2.99
C LEU A 147 40.74 -17.68 -3.84
N GLY A 148 40.61 -18.88 -4.41
CA GLY A 148 39.43 -19.26 -5.19
C GLY A 148 38.16 -19.34 -4.35
N GLU A 149 38.23 -19.86 -3.12
CA GLU A 149 37.10 -19.88 -2.19
C GLU A 149 36.69 -18.47 -1.76
N TRP A 150 37.67 -17.62 -1.42
CA TRP A 150 37.43 -16.23 -1.05
C TRP A 150 36.77 -15.45 -2.20
N ASP A 151 37.30 -15.57 -3.43
CA ASP A 151 36.76 -14.89 -4.62
C ASP A 151 35.32 -15.32 -4.93
N ARG A 152 35.03 -16.63 -4.79
CA ARG A 152 33.68 -17.18 -4.92
C ARG A 152 32.72 -16.56 -3.89
N GLU A 153 33.10 -16.52 -2.61
CA GLU A 153 32.24 -15.98 -1.54
C GLU A 153 31.97 -14.48 -1.70
N VAL A 154 32.98 -13.70 -2.09
CA VAL A 154 32.79 -12.27 -2.42
C VAL A 154 31.82 -12.11 -3.58
N THR A 155 32.01 -12.90 -4.64
CA THR A 155 31.15 -12.88 -5.83
C THR A 155 29.72 -13.27 -5.52
N GLU A 156 29.50 -14.31 -4.71
CA GLU A 156 28.16 -14.77 -4.32
C GLU A 156 27.41 -13.71 -3.51
N LYS A 157 28.05 -13.14 -2.48
CA LYS A 157 27.40 -12.13 -1.62
C LYS A 157 27.14 -10.81 -2.36
N THR A 158 28.07 -10.36 -3.19
CA THR A 158 27.86 -9.15 -4.01
C THR A 158 26.78 -9.36 -5.07
N ASN A 159 26.69 -10.54 -5.68
CA ASN A 159 25.60 -10.89 -6.58
C ASN A 159 24.25 -11.00 -5.87
N ALA A 160 24.20 -11.50 -4.63
CA ALA A 160 22.97 -11.55 -3.84
C ALA A 160 22.38 -10.14 -3.63
N LEU A 161 23.22 -9.18 -3.20
CA LEU A 161 22.81 -7.77 -3.09
C LEU A 161 22.35 -7.20 -4.44
N LYS A 162 23.15 -7.40 -5.50
CA LYS A 162 22.82 -6.94 -6.85
C LYS A 162 21.47 -7.48 -7.33
N ASN A 163 21.19 -8.75 -7.06
CA ASN A 163 19.92 -9.37 -7.43
C ASN A 163 18.76 -8.79 -6.63
N GLY A 164 18.92 -8.58 -5.32
CA GLY A 164 17.91 -7.90 -4.49
C GLY A 164 17.57 -6.49 -4.99
N LEU A 165 18.59 -5.72 -5.37
CA LEU A 165 18.40 -4.38 -5.94
C LEU A 165 17.76 -4.41 -7.34
N ASN A 166 18.08 -5.41 -8.15
CA ASN A 166 17.44 -5.61 -9.47
C ASN A 166 15.98 -6.02 -9.35
N GLU A 167 15.64 -6.86 -8.37
CA GLU A 167 14.26 -7.26 -8.06
C GLU A 167 13.44 -6.04 -7.67
N LEU A 168 13.97 -5.23 -6.74
CA LEU A 168 13.38 -3.95 -6.32
C LEU A 168 13.09 -3.07 -7.54
N LYS A 169 14.11 -2.85 -8.39
CA LYS A 169 14.04 -1.97 -9.57
C LYS A 169 13.05 -2.47 -10.62
N ASN A 170 13.12 -3.74 -10.99
CA ASN A 170 12.46 -4.23 -12.21
C ASN A 170 11.06 -4.77 -11.92
N ASN A 171 10.84 -5.36 -10.75
CA ASN A 171 9.59 -6.06 -10.44
C ASN A 171 8.72 -5.25 -9.48
N ASN A 172 9.27 -4.79 -8.35
CA ASN A 172 8.46 -4.08 -7.35
C ASN A 172 8.00 -2.70 -7.84
N PHE A 173 8.89 -1.89 -8.45
CA PHE A 173 8.47 -0.62 -9.04
C PHE A 173 7.45 -0.78 -10.16
N SER A 174 7.63 -1.77 -11.04
CA SER A 174 6.68 -2.06 -12.13
C SER A 174 5.31 -2.49 -11.58
N SER A 175 5.31 -3.32 -10.54
CA SER A 175 4.06 -3.78 -9.89
C SER A 175 3.33 -2.62 -9.21
N MET A 176 4.08 -1.71 -8.57
CA MET A 176 3.51 -0.50 -7.99
C MET A 176 2.94 0.44 -9.06
N GLN A 177 3.67 0.65 -10.16
CA GLN A 177 3.19 1.46 -11.28
C GLN A 177 1.88 0.90 -11.84
N ASN A 178 1.82 -0.41 -12.06
CA ASN A 178 0.60 -1.07 -12.52
C ASN A 178 -0.58 -0.91 -11.54
N ALA A 179 -0.32 -0.94 -10.23
CA ALA A 179 -1.36 -0.70 -9.23
C ALA A 179 -1.91 0.73 -9.31
N LEU A 180 -1.03 1.72 -9.47
CA LEU A 180 -1.41 3.13 -9.66
C LEU A 180 -2.18 3.35 -10.96
N ASP A 181 -1.72 2.76 -12.07
CA ASP A 181 -2.39 2.88 -13.36
C ASP A 181 -3.81 2.28 -13.30
N ASN A 182 -3.97 1.14 -12.63
CA ASN A 182 -5.27 0.53 -12.40
C ASN A 182 -6.20 1.40 -11.52
N LEU A 183 -5.65 2.10 -10.52
CA LEU A 183 -6.41 3.04 -9.71
C LEU A 183 -6.82 4.28 -10.53
N ASN A 184 -5.89 4.83 -11.32
CA ASN A 184 -6.13 6.00 -12.16
C ASN A 184 -7.07 5.74 -13.35
N ALA A 185 -7.15 4.48 -13.82
CA ALA A 185 -8.05 4.09 -14.89
C ALA A 185 -9.53 4.07 -14.46
N LEU A 186 -9.84 4.18 -13.16
CA LEU A 186 -11.21 4.27 -12.65
C LEU A 186 -11.84 5.60 -13.12
N SER A 187 -12.62 5.52 -14.19
CA SER A 187 -13.11 6.70 -14.92
C SER A 187 -14.62 6.91 -14.77
N HIS A 188 -15.37 5.94 -14.22
CA HIS A 188 -16.83 5.93 -14.20
C HIS A 188 -17.41 5.67 -12.81
N SER A 189 -18.59 6.25 -12.55
CA SER A 189 -19.30 6.17 -11.26
C SER A 189 -19.58 4.73 -10.82
N ASP A 190 -19.72 3.83 -11.78
CA ASP A 190 -20.14 2.44 -11.58
C ASP A 190 -18.98 1.59 -11.03
N GLN A 191 -17.76 2.14 -11.03
CA GLN A 191 -16.55 1.52 -10.52
C GLN A 191 -16.11 2.09 -9.16
N LEU A 192 -16.92 2.97 -8.54
CA LEU A 192 -16.64 3.56 -7.22
C LEU A 192 -16.51 2.50 -6.12
N SER A 193 -17.26 1.39 -6.21
CA SER A 193 -17.13 0.24 -5.31
C SER A 193 -15.77 -0.47 -5.42
N SER A 194 -15.05 -0.28 -6.52
CA SER A 194 -13.71 -0.87 -6.71
C SER A 194 -12.58 0.02 -6.19
N VAL A 195 -12.87 1.28 -5.82
CA VAL A 195 -11.83 2.25 -5.40
C VAL A 195 -11.11 1.76 -4.13
N ALA A 196 -11.86 1.23 -3.16
CA ALA A 196 -11.28 0.69 -1.92
C ALA A 196 -10.32 -0.48 -2.20
N ASP A 197 -10.72 -1.42 -3.06
CA ASP A 197 -9.90 -2.58 -3.46
C ASP A 197 -8.64 -2.18 -4.24
N LYS A 198 -8.77 -1.22 -5.17
CA LYS A 198 -7.61 -0.71 -5.93
C LYS A 198 -6.66 0.09 -5.06
N LEU A 199 -7.17 0.87 -4.11
CA LEU A 199 -6.35 1.55 -3.12
C LEU A 199 -5.63 0.53 -2.21
N HIS A 200 -6.33 -0.53 -1.79
CA HIS A 200 -5.72 -1.61 -1.01
C HIS A 200 -4.57 -2.27 -1.77
N THR A 201 -4.76 -2.54 -3.07
CA THR A 201 -3.69 -3.08 -3.92
C THR A 201 -2.47 -2.16 -3.95
N CYS A 202 -2.67 -0.84 -4.01
CA CYS A 202 -1.57 0.13 -3.96
C CYS A 202 -0.82 0.09 -2.61
N ILE A 203 -1.56 0.01 -1.49
CA ILE A 203 -0.97 -0.11 -0.15
C ILE A 203 -0.15 -1.40 -0.03
N ASP A 204 -0.66 -2.51 -0.53
CA ASP A 204 0.04 -3.81 -0.50
C ASP A 204 1.32 -3.76 -1.35
N GLN A 205 1.25 -3.21 -2.57
CA GLN A 205 2.43 -3.07 -3.43
C GLN A 205 3.49 -2.14 -2.82
N ALA A 206 3.08 -1.06 -2.15
CA ALA A 206 4.01 -0.21 -1.41
C ALA A 206 4.65 -0.93 -0.21
N THR A 207 3.91 -1.83 0.45
CA THR A 207 4.43 -2.68 1.53
C THR A 207 5.43 -3.71 0.99
N PHE A 208 5.13 -4.35 -0.14
CA PHE A 208 6.06 -5.27 -0.81
C PHE A 208 7.33 -4.58 -1.28
N LEU A 209 7.24 -3.34 -1.77
CA LEU A 209 8.40 -2.52 -2.14
C LEU A 209 9.33 -2.30 -0.93
N SER A 210 8.77 -1.95 0.24
CA SER A 210 9.53 -1.81 1.48
C SER A 210 10.19 -3.14 1.89
N GLY A 211 9.43 -4.24 1.90
CA GLY A 211 9.97 -5.55 2.26
C GLY A 211 11.06 -6.04 1.31
N ALA A 212 10.97 -5.73 0.02
CA ALA A 212 12.01 -6.04 -0.96
C ALA A 212 13.31 -5.24 -0.71
N TYR A 213 13.18 -3.98 -0.28
CA TYR A 213 14.34 -3.18 0.15
C TYR A 213 14.98 -3.79 1.40
N ASP A 214 14.20 -4.14 2.43
CA ASP A 214 14.72 -4.74 3.67
C ASP A 214 15.45 -6.07 3.38
N ALA A 215 14.96 -6.84 2.41
CA ALA A 215 15.64 -8.06 1.97
C ALA A 215 17.01 -7.75 1.33
N ALA A 216 17.10 -6.71 0.49
CA ALA A 216 18.36 -6.27 -0.08
C ALA A 216 19.31 -5.69 0.98
N GLU A 217 18.80 -4.94 1.96
CA GLU A 217 19.58 -4.39 3.09
C GLU A 217 20.23 -5.52 3.91
N LYS A 218 19.51 -6.62 4.15
CA LYS A 218 20.08 -7.82 4.81
C LYS A 218 21.22 -8.47 4.03
N GLU A 219 21.20 -8.42 2.69
CA GLU A 219 22.32 -8.93 1.89
C GLU A 219 23.51 -7.95 1.92
N TYR A 220 23.24 -6.65 1.96
CA TYR A 220 24.26 -5.61 2.18
C TYR A 220 24.99 -5.79 3.53
N ASP A 221 24.26 -6.13 4.60
CA ASP A 221 24.84 -6.35 5.93
C ASP A 221 25.84 -7.51 6.00
N LYS A 222 25.80 -8.43 5.02
CA LYS A 222 26.72 -9.58 4.90
C LYS A 222 28.03 -9.21 4.21
N LEU A 223 28.17 -7.99 3.66
CA LEU A 223 29.40 -7.53 3.03
C LEU A 223 30.40 -7.04 4.08
N ASP A 224 31.68 -7.00 3.70
CA ASP A 224 32.71 -6.44 4.55
C ASP A 224 32.51 -4.94 4.80
N PRO A 225 33.06 -4.37 5.89
CA PRO A 225 32.91 -2.96 6.22
C PRO A 225 33.33 -2.00 5.09
N THR A 226 34.37 -2.33 4.32
CA THR A 226 34.88 -1.46 3.26
C THR A 226 33.91 -1.38 2.09
N LEU A 227 33.33 -2.50 1.67
CA LEU A 227 32.28 -2.51 0.64
C LEU A 227 30.99 -1.85 1.14
N ARG A 228 30.62 -2.09 2.40
CA ARG A 228 29.45 -1.44 3.00
C ARG A 228 29.58 0.07 3.01
N ASP A 229 30.73 0.59 3.42
CA ASP A 229 30.99 2.04 3.45
C ASP A 229 30.91 2.67 2.04
N LYS A 230 31.43 1.99 1.02
CA LYS A 230 31.35 2.46 -0.37
C LYS A 230 29.92 2.57 -0.91
N MET A 231 29.01 1.73 -0.42
CA MET A 231 27.62 1.66 -0.91
C MET A 231 26.62 2.35 0.01
N LYS A 232 27.04 2.74 1.22
CA LYS A 232 26.19 3.31 2.27
C LYS A 232 25.32 4.45 1.79
N ASP A 233 25.91 5.45 1.14
CA ASP A 233 25.17 6.64 0.69
C ASP A 233 24.11 6.29 -0.37
N ALA A 234 24.42 5.36 -1.26
CA ALA A 234 23.50 4.93 -2.30
C ALA A 234 22.32 4.15 -1.70
N LEU A 235 22.59 3.20 -0.79
CA LEU A 235 21.52 2.45 -0.14
C LEU A 235 20.66 3.32 0.77
N ASN A 236 21.24 4.26 1.51
CA ASN A 236 20.49 5.18 2.36
C ASN A 236 19.55 6.06 1.52
N LYS A 237 19.99 6.52 0.34
CA LYS A 237 19.11 7.25 -0.59
C LYS A 237 17.93 6.38 -1.04
N ILE A 238 18.18 5.12 -1.39
CA ILE A 238 17.10 4.21 -1.78
C ILE A 238 16.15 3.98 -0.59
N LYS A 239 16.67 3.76 0.62
CA LYS A 239 15.88 3.61 1.85
C LYS A 239 14.92 4.75 2.05
N LEU A 240 15.45 5.97 2.08
CA LEU A 240 14.69 7.20 2.28
C LEU A 240 13.57 7.33 1.25
N GLN A 241 13.84 7.06 -0.03
CA GLN A 241 12.81 7.14 -1.06
C GLN A 241 11.75 6.05 -0.91
N VAL A 242 12.13 4.81 -0.57
CA VAL A 242 11.20 3.71 -0.34
C VAL A 242 10.32 3.97 0.89
N GLU A 243 10.90 4.45 1.99
CA GLU A 243 10.17 4.82 3.22
C GLU A 243 9.21 6.00 2.98
N HIS A 244 9.67 7.05 2.31
CA HIS A 244 8.81 8.18 1.94
C HIS A 244 7.64 7.75 1.06
N PHE A 245 7.91 6.90 0.06
CA PHE A 245 6.88 6.40 -0.83
C PHE A 245 5.90 5.49 -0.09
N HIS A 246 6.40 4.56 0.74
CA HIS A 246 5.57 3.68 1.56
C HIS A 246 4.67 4.49 2.49
N GLY A 247 5.23 5.48 3.21
CA GLY A 247 4.46 6.35 4.09
C GLY A 247 3.39 7.18 3.35
N ALA A 248 3.69 7.64 2.13
CA ALA A 248 2.71 8.35 1.30
C ALA A 248 1.59 7.43 0.77
N ALA A 249 1.93 6.17 0.45
CA ALA A 249 0.98 5.21 -0.10
C ALA A 249 0.14 4.50 0.97
N ALA A 250 0.68 4.31 2.18
CA ALA A 250 0.04 3.62 3.30
C ALA A 250 -1.02 4.47 4.02
N ASN A 251 -1.98 5.01 3.28
CA ASN A 251 -3.09 5.77 3.83
C ASN A 251 -4.23 4.82 4.27
N THR A 252 -3.98 4.07 5.32
CA THR A 252 -4.94 3.09 5.87
C THR A 252 -6.22 3.75 6.38
N GLU A 253 -6.13 5.01 6.80
CA GLU A 253 -7.24 5.84 7.24
C GLU A 253 -8.17 6.18 6.08
N LEU A 254 -7.63 6.56 4.92
CA LEU A 254 -8.42 6.79 3.70
C LEU A 254 -9.11 5.50 3.24
N LYS A 255 -8.44 4.36 3.35
CA LYS A 255 -9.05 3.04 3.08
C LYS A 255 -10.21 2.76 4.02
N GLY A 256 -9.99 2.88 5.33
CA GLY A 256 -11.05 2.64 6.32
C GLY A 256 -12.24 3.60 6.15
N LEU A 257 -11.97 4.83 5.72
CA LEU A 257 -13.01 5.82 5.38
C LEU A 257 -13.84 5.37 4.17
N LEU A 258 -13.20 4.89 3.11
CA LEU A 258 -13.87 4.39 1.91
C LEU A 258 -14.72 3.16 2.21
N GLU A 259 -14.17 2.19 2.95
CA GLU A 259 -14.86 0.94 3.32
C GLU A 259 -16.10 1.20 4.20
N GLU A 260 -15.97 2.04 5.24
CA GLU A 260 -17.11 2.38 6.09
C GLU A 260 -18.12 3.24 5.32
N GLY A 261 -17.66 4.14 4.44
CA GLY A 261 -18.54 4.90 3.55
C GLY A 261 -19.40 4.00 2.65
N GLU A 262 -18.78 3.01 2.00
CA GLU A 262 -19.49 2.03 1.17
C GLU A 262 -20.50 1.21 1.98
N LYS A 263 -20.10 0.74 3.16
CA LYS A 263 -20.99 0.01 4.06
C LYS A 263 -22.20 0.83 4.49
N GLN A 264 -22.00 2.10 4.86
CA GLN A 264 -23.09 2.98 5.27
C GLN A 264 -24.03 3.31 4.11
N LEU A 265 -23.51 3.52 2.89
CA LEU A 265 -24.33 3.72 1.70
C LEU A 265 -25.21 2.49 1.40
N ASN A 266 -24.65 1.28 1.50
CA ASN A 266 -25.40 0.03 1.34
C ASN A 266 -26.52 -0.14 2.40
N VAL A 267 -26.26 0.26 3.65
CA VAL A 267 -27.28 0.25 4.71
C VAL A 267 -28.43 1.20 4.37
N ILE A 268 -28.12 2.42 3.93
CA ILE A 268 -29.12 3.41 3.54
C ILE A 268 -29.92 2.92 2.33
N GLU A 269 -29.26 2.39 1.29
CA GLU A 269 -29.94 1.86 0.11
C GLU A 269 -30.97 0.79 0.47
N ASN A 270 -30.58 -0.17 1.30
CA ASN A 270 -31.47 -1.23 1.76
C ASN A 270 -32.63 -0.71 2.62
N ALA A 271 -32.36 0.26 3.50
CA ALA A 271 -33.41 0.89 4.31
C ALA A 271 -34.45 1.60 3.43
N ILE A 272 -34.01 2.32 2.40
CA ILE A 272 -34.88 2.99 1.43
C ILE A 272 -35.72 1.96 0.66
N ARG A 273 -35.07 0.92 0.13
CA ARG A 273 -35.74 -0.15 -0.62
C ARG A 273 -36.87 -0.78 0.19
N ASN A 274 -36.56 -1.19 1.42
CA ASN A 274 -37.52 -1.85 2.32
C ASN A 274 -38.71 -0.95 2.67
N GLU A 275 -38.48 0.34 2.95
CA GLU A 275 -39.56 1.28 3.28
C GLU A 275 -40.46 1.55 2.08
N VAL A 276 -39.89 1.71 0.89
CA VAL A 276 -40.66 1.92 -0.36
C VAL A 276 -41.51 0.69 -0.67
N GLU A 277 -40.93 -0.50 -0.62
CA GLU A 277 -41.67 -1.76 -0.83
C GLU A 277 -42.78 -1.94 0.22
N GLY A 278 -42.49 -1.63 1.48
CA GLY A 278 -43.47 -1.69 2.57
C GLY A 278 -44.68 -0.78 2.34
N ARG A 279 -44.45 0.49 1.97
CA ARG A 279 -45.53 1.45 1.69
C ARG A 279 -46.34 1.08 0.45
N VAL A 280 -45.68 0.67 -0.64
CA VAL A 280 -46.37 0.22 -1.86
C VAL A 280 -47.24 -1.00 -1.55
N GLY A 281 -46.74 -1.93 -0.75
CA GLY A 281 -47.51 -3.08 -0.26
C GLY A 281 -48.76 -2.67 0.53
N GLN A 282 -48.63 -1.74 1.48
CA GLN A 282 -49.75 -1.23 2.27
C GLN A 282 -50.82 -0.56 1.39
N TYR A 283 -50.43 0.30 0.44
CA TYR A 283 -51.38 0.94 -0.48
C TYR A 283 -52.10 -0.06 -1.37
N LYS A 284 -51.40 -1.11 -1.84
CA LYS A 284 -52.02 -2.17 -2.64
C LYS A 284 -53.09 -2.92 -1.85
N LEU A 285 -52.82 -3.23 -0.58
CA LEU A 285 -53.80 -3.89 0.31
C LEU A 285 -55.01 -2.99 0.58
N LEU A 286 -54.77 -1.71 0.89
CA LEU A 286 -55.85 -0.75 1.13
C LEU A 286 -56.73 -0.56 -0.12
N LEU A 287 -56.12 -0.39 -1.29
CA LEU A 287 -56.86 -0.25 -2.55
C LEU A 287 -57.71 -1.50 -2.85
N LYS A 288 -57.15 -2.69 -2.63
CA LYS A 288 -57.89 -3.94 -2.82
C LYS A 288 -59.09 -4.03 -1.88
N HIS A 289 -58.89 -3.73 -0.60
CA HIS A 289 -59.97 -3.74 0.40
C HIS A 289 -61.09 -2.76 0.03
N GLU A 290 -60.74 -1.52 -0.30
CA GLU A 290 -61.72 -0.49 -0.69
C GLU A 290 -62.50 -0.87 -1.96
N PHE A 291 -61.82 -1.45 -2.96
CA PHE A 291 -62.46 -1.91 -4.19
C PHE A 291 -63.43 -3.07 -3.93
N ASP A 292 -62.99 -4.08 -3.16
CA ASP A 292 -63.81 -5.25 -2.85
C ASP A 292 -65.04 -4.87 -2.01
N GLU A 293 -64.87 -4.05 -0.97
CA GLU A 293 -65.95 -3.66 -0.06
C GLU A 293 -66.93 -2.64 -0.68
N LYS A 294 -66.43 -1.54 -1.26
CA LYS A 294 -67.31 -0.43 -1.65
C LYS A 294 -67.87 -0.55 -3.05
N ILE A 295 -67.15 -1.20 -3.96
CA ILE A 295 -67.53 -1.26 -5.37
C ILE A 295 -68.09 -2.64 -5.69
N LYS A 296 -67.30 -3.69 -5.47
CA LYS A 296 -67.68 -5.04 -5.88
C LYS A 296 -68.91 -5.55 -5.13
N SER A 297 -68.99 -5.34 -3.81
CA SER A 297 -70.19 -5.70 -3.03
C SER A 297 -71.44 -4.96 -3.52
N LYS A 298 -71.37 -3.66 -3.79
CA LYS A 298 -72.54 -2.89 -4.24
C LYS A 298 -73.03 -3.29 -5.62
N ILE A 299 -72.11 -3.60 -6.54
CA ILE A 299 -72.50 -4.14 -7.86
C ILE A 299 -73.19 -5.49 -7.69
N HIS A 300 -72.71 -6.33 -6.79
CA HIS A 300 -73.35 -7.61 -6.48
C HIS A 300 -74.76 -7.41 -5.93
N ASP A 301 -74.96 -6.52 -4.95
CA ASP A 301 -76.26 -6.23 -4.35
C ASP A 301 -77.29 -5.73 -5.39
N ILE A 302 -76.86 -4.82 -6.28
CA ILE A 302 -77.70 -4.31 -7.38
C ILE A 302 -78.10 -5.44 -8.32
N ASN A 303 -77.17 -6.34 -8.66
CA ASN A 303 -77.44 -7.46 -9.55
C ASN A 303 -78.45 -8.45 -8.94
N GLU A 304 -78.34 -8.75 -7.64
CA GLU A 304 -79.30 -9.61 -6.94
C GLU A 304 -80.70 -8.97 -6.84
N ALA A 305 -80.77 -7.65 -6.59
CA ALA A 305 -82.04 -6.93 -6.63
C ALA A 305 -82.69 -6.97 -8.02
N LEU A 306 -81.90 -6.79 -9.10
CA LEU A 306 -82.38 -6.85 -10.47
C LEU A 306 -82.90 -8.25 -10.83
N LYS A 307 -82.17 -9.31 -10.49
CA LYS A 307 -82.63 -10.71 -10.67
C LYS A 307 -83.98 -10.94 -10.00
N THR A 308 -84.14 -10.46 -8.77
CA THR A 308 -85.40 -10.59 -8.01
C THR A 308 -86.56 -9.90 -8.72
N HIS A 309 -86.35 -8.67 -9.22
CA HIS A 309 -87.38 -7.95 -9.98
C HIS A 309 -87.75 -8.64 -11.29
N ILE A 310 -86.76 -9.17 -12.02
CA ILE A 310 -86.98 -9.95 -13.24
C ILE A 310 -87.79 -11.22 -12.95
N ALA A 311 -87.45 -11.96 -11.90
CA ALA A 311 -88.18 -13.16 -11.50
C ALA A 311 -89.64 -12.85 -11.15
N ASN A 312 -89.89 -11.76 -10.41
CA ASN A 312 -91.25 -11.31 -10.10
C ASN A 312 -92.05 -10.97 -11.37
N LEU A 313 -91.42 -10.29 -12.34
CA LEU A 313 -92.06 -9.96 -13.62
C LEU A 313 -92.41 -11.21 -14.43
N PHE A 314 -91.49 -12.18 -14.53
CA PHE A 314 -91.78 -13.47 -15.18
C PHE A 314 -92.96 -14.18 -14.51
N GLY A 315 -93.00 -14.21 -13.17
CA GLY A 315 -94.14 -14.79 -12.44
C GLY A 315 -95.47 -14.05 -12.70
N TRP A 316 -95.44 -12.73 -12.91
CA TRP A 316 -96.63 -11.97 -13.27
C TRP A 316 -97.07 -12.25 -14.71
N ILE A 317 -96.12 -12.34 -15.65
CA ILE A 317 -96.38 -12.70 -17.05
C ILE A 317 -96.98 -14.11 -17.13
N GLU A 318 -96.42 -15.06 -16.39
CA GLU A 318 -96.91 -16.45 -16.34
C GLU A 318 -98.34 -16.53 -15.79
N LYS A 319 -98.68 -15.74 -14.77
CA LYS A 319 -100.05 -15.68 -14.22
C LYS A 319 -101.03 -14.96 -15.15
N ALA A 320 -100.60 -13.88 -15.80
CA ALA A 320 -101.47 -13.04 -16.64
C ALA A 320 -101.69 -13.64 -18.04
N GLY A 321 -100.70 -14.33 -18.61
CA GLY A 321 -100.74 -14.88 -19.96
C GLY A 321 -101.95 -15.79 -20.24
N PRO A 322 -102.22 -16.81 -19.41
CA PRO A 322 -103.37 -17.70 -19.58
C PRO A 322 -104.72 -16.99 -19.43
N LEU A 323 -104.80 -15.96 -18.57
CA LEU A 323 -106.00 -15.15 -18.40
C LEU A 323 -106.29 -14.36 -19.67
N VAL A 324 -105.29 -13.66 -20.22
CA VAL A 324 -105.41 -12.93 -21.48
C VAL A 324 -105.79 -13.87 -22.63
N TRP A 325 -105.13 -15.03 -22.71
CA TRP A 325 -105.42 -16.03 -23.75
C TRP A 325 -106.86 -16.56 -23.65
N ARG A 326 -107.34 -16.90 -22.45
CA ARG A 326 -108.74 -17.33 -22.23
C ARG A 326 -109.73 -16.22 -22.57
N SER A 327 -109.44 -14.97 -22.19
CA SER A 327 -110.28 -13.82 -22.53
C SER A 327 -110.37 -13.62 -24.05
N LEU A 328 -109.28 -13.77 -24.78
CA LEU A 328 -109.27 -13.67 -26.25
C LEU A 328 -110.09 -14.79 -26.90
N GLN A 329 -109.96 -16.04 -26.42
CA GLN A 329 -110.77 -17.17 -26.89
C GLN A 329 -112.27 -16.96 -26.64
N LEU A 330 -112.64 -16.46 -25.45
CA LEU A 330 -114.04 -16.14 -25.12
C LEU A 330 -114.60 -15.05 -26.03
N VAL A 331 -113.82 -14.00 -26.32
CA VAL A 331 -114.22 -12.95 -27.25
C VAL A 331 -114.43 -13.50 -28.66
N GLU A 332 -113.56 -14.40 -29.13
CA GLU A 332 -113.67 -15.02 -30.45
C GLU A 332 -114.93 -15.91 -30.58
N VAL A 333 -115.25 -16.69 -29.53
CA VAL A 333 -116.48 -17.48 -29.46
C VAL A 333 -117.72 -16.58 -29.47
N ILE A 334 -117.73 -15.51 -28.68
CA ILE A 334 -118.85 -14.56 -28.63
C ILE A 334 -119.07 -13.87 -29.98
N VAL A 335 -118.00 -13.49 -30.68
CA VAL A 335 -118.08 -12.87 -32.01
C VAL A 335 -118.64 -13.85 -33.06
N LYS A 336 -118.29 -15.15 -32.97
CA LYS A 336 -118.87 -16.20 -33.83
C LYS A 336 -120.35 -16.44 -33.55
N GLU A 337 -120.76 -16.48 -32.28
CA GLU A 337 -122.17 -16.69 -31.89
C GLU A 337 -123.09 -15.52 -32.25
N VAL A 338 -122.59 -14.28 -32.19
CA VAL A 338 -123.35 -13.07 -32.55
C VAL A 338 -123.57 -12.95 -34.06
N ASN A 339 -122.67 -13.50 -34.89
CA ASN A 339 -122.76 -13.42 -36.35
C ASN A 339 -123.67 -14.48 -36.98
N ASN A 340 -124.19 -15.46 -36.22
CA ASN A 340 -124.90 -16.62 -36.76
C ASN A 340 -126.34 -16.83 -36.24
N SER A 341 -127.02 -15.81 -35.70
CA SER A 341 -128.38 -15.97 -35.19
C SER A 341 -129.41 -15.10 -35.91
N THR A 342 -130.14 -15.70 -36.85
CA THR A 342 -131.50 -15.31 -37.23
C THR A 342 -132.48 -15.89 -36.21
N GLU A 343 -132.76 -15.18 -35.11
CA GLU A 343 -134.06 -15.15 -34.42
C GLU A 343 -133.99 -14.36 -33.10
N ARG A 344 -135.06 -13.58 -32.84
CA ARG A 344 -135.27 -12.84 -31.59
C ARG A 344 -135.45 -13.81 -30.42
N SER A 345 -134.43 -13.92 -29.56
CA SER A 345 -134.55 -14.56 -28.25
C SER A 345 -133.75 -13.78 -27.21
N GLN A 346 -134.06 -13.97 -25.92
CA GLN A 346 -133.53 -13.22 -24.76
C GLN A 346 -132.02 -13.43 -24.45
N PHE A 347 -131.25 -13.97 -25.40
CA PHE A 347 -129.81 -14.22 -25.31
C PHE A 347 -128.90 -12.97 -25.43
N PRO A 348 -129.22 -11.90 -26.20
CA PRO A 348 -128.34 -10.74 -26.40
C PRO A 348 -128.01 -9.96 -25.12
N MET A 349 -128.92 -9.94 -24.14
CA MET A 349 -128.73 -9.11 -22.93
C MET A 349 -127.78 -9.75 -21.91
N LYS A 350 -127.81 -11.08 -21.76
CA LYS A 350 -126.84 -11.83 -20.94
C LYS A 350 -125.45 -11.83 -21.57
N ILE A 351 -125.39 -11.99 -22.90
CA ILE A 351 -124.14 -11.89 -23.67
C ILE A 351 -123.56 -10.48 -23.57
N ARG A 352 -124.37 -9.43 -23.68
CA ARG A 352 -123.92 -8.04 -23.53
C ARG A 352 -123.39 -7.76 -22.12
N LYS A 353 -124.03 -8.30 -21.07
CA LYS A 353 -123.56 -8.14 -19.68
C LYS A 353 -122.25 -8.90 -19.42
N ALA A 354 -122.10 -10.12 -19.96
CA ALA A 354 -120.85 -10.88 -19.86
C ALA A 354 -119.71 -10.25 -20.67
N ALA A 355 -119.99 -9.79 -21.90
CA ALA A 355 -119.04 -9.06 -22.74
C ALA A 355 -118.62 -7.72 -22.10
N GLN A 356 -119.55 -7.04 -21.44
CA GLN A 356 -119.24 -5.82 -20.69
C GLN A 356 -118.39 -6.11 -19.44
N GLY A 357 -118.67 -7.18 -18.70
CA GLY A 357 -117.80 -7.63 -17.60
C GLY A 357 -116.38 -7.98 -18.09
N LEU A 358 -116.25 -8.70 -19.20
CA LEU A 358 -114.97 -9.00 -19.84
C LEU A 358 -114.22 -7.73 -20.28
N TYR A 359 -114.93 -6.74 -20.82
CA TYR A 359 -114.35 -5.45 -21.18
C TYR A 359 -113.84 -4.70 -19.93
N GLU A 360 -114.61 -4.67 -18.86
CA GLU A 360 -114.24 -4.04 -17.58
C GLU A 360 -113.03 -4.75 -16.93
N ASP A 361 -112.99 -6.07 -16.97
CA ASP A 361 -111.86 -6.88 -16.51
C ASP A 361 -110.60 -6.64 -17.36
N ALA A 362 -110.73 -6.61 -18.69
CA ALA A 362 -109.62 -6.34 -19.61
C ALA A 362 -109.06 -4.91 -19.43
N VAL A 363 -109.93 -3.92 -19.21
CA VAL A 363 -109.53 -2.54 -18.88
C VAL A 363 -108.81 -2.49 -17.54
N THR A 364 -109.30 -3.20 -16.54
CA THR A 364 -108.68 -3.29 -15.22
C THR A 364 -107.30 -3.95 -15.30
N LEU A 365 -107.18 -5.05 -16.04
CA LEU A 365 -105.91 -5.73 -16.29
C LEU A 365 -104.93 -4.86 -17.05
N ARG A 366 -105.37 -4.16 -18.11
CA ARG A 366 -104.52 -3.21 -18.84
C ARG A 366 -104.02 -2.08 -17.94
N ARG A 367 -104.87 -1.57 -17.03
CA ARG A 367 -104.48 -0.55 -16.05
C ARG A 367 -103.45 -1.10 -15.05
N ALA A 368 -103.64 -2.33 -14.58
CA ALA A 368 -102.69 -3.01 -13.69
C ALA A 368 -101.34 -3.25 -14.39
N MET A 369 -101.34 -3.74 -15.63
CA MET A 369 -100.12 -3.93 -16.44
C MET A 369 -99.40 -2.61 -16.72
N LYS A 370 -100.15 -1.54 -17.04
CA LYS A 370 -99.57 -0.20 -17.25
C LYS A 370 -98.95 0.35 -15.97
N THR A 371 -99.64 0.19 -14.83
CA THR A 371 -99.12 0.57 -13.51
C THR A 371 -97.85 -0.20 -13.16
N ALA A 372 -97.81 -1.51 -13.42
CA ALA A 372 -96.64 -2.34 -13.22
C ALA A 372 -95.46 -1.90 -14.10
N TYR A 373 -95.72 -1.67 -15.39
CA TYR A 373 -94.73 -1.16 -16.34
C TYR A 373 -94.17 0.19 -15.89
N ASP A 374 -95.02 1.14 -15.50
CA ASP A 374 -94.60 2.47 -15.06
C ASP A 374 -93.76 2.39 -13.76
N ASN A 375 -94.11 1.51 -12.83
CA ASN A 375 -93.38 1.30 -11.59
C ASN A 375 -91.99 0.67 -11.84
N ILE A 376 -91.90 -0.30 -12.77
CA ILE A 376 -90.62 -0.89 -13.19
C ILE A 376 -89.77 0.14 -13.94
N SER A 377 -90.35 0.87 -14.88
CA SER A 377 -89.64 1.89 -15.66
C SER A 377 -89.07 2.97 -14.73
N ASN A 378 -89.83 3.40 -13.72
CA ASN A 378 -89.35 4.31 -12.68
C ASN A 378 -88.18 3.69 -11.87
N LYS A 379 -88.31 2.45 -11.41
CA LYS A 379 -87.23 1.76 -10.68
C LYS A 379 -85.96 1.56 -11.52
N VAL A 380 -86.09 1.27 -12.81
CA VAL A 380 -84.96 1.19 -13.75
C VAL A 380 -84.29 2.56 -13.90
N ASN A 381 -85.06 3.63 -14.04
CA ASN A 381 -84.50 4.99 -14.12
C ASN A 381 -83.80 5.40 -12.81
N ILE A 382 -84.35 5.03 -11.65
CA ILE A 382 -83.69 5.23 -10.35
C ILE A 382 -82.38 4.44 -10.30
N ALA A 383 -82.37 3.18 -10.73
CA ALA A 383 -81.17 2.35 -10.76
C ALA A 383 -80.09 2.92 -11.71
N ILE A 384 -80.48 3.40 -12.90
CA ILE A 384 -79.58 4.09 -13.84
C ILE A 384 -79.00 5.36 -13.22
N SER A 385 -79.82 6.16 -12.53
CA SER A 385 -79.36 7.37 -11.84
C SER A 385 -78.41 7.04 -10.68
N GLN A 386 -78.71 6.00 -9.90
CA GLN A 386 -77.83 5.50 -8.84
C GLN A 386 -76.51 4.95 -9.39
N LEU A 387 -76.54 4.29 -10.55
CA LEU A 387 -75.34 3.81 -11.23
C LEU A 387 -74.46 4.98 -11.71
N GLY A 388 -75.05 6.04 -12.26
CA GLY A 388 -74.32 7.26 -12.61
C GLY A 388 -73.74 7.98 -11.38
N THR A 389 -74.47 7.96 -10.25
CA THR A 389 -73.98 8.48 -8.97
C THR A 389 -72.78 7.67 -8.46
N LEU A 390 -72.87 6.34 -8.55
CA LEU A 390 -71.77 5.43 -8.19
C LEU A 390 -70.56 5.64 -9.10
N GLU A 391 -70.75 5.75 -10.42
CA GLU A 391 -69.67 5.99 -11.39
C GLU A 391 -68.93 7.29 -11.08
N ASN A 392 -69.67 8.38 -10.83
CA ASN A 392 -69.08 9.67 -10.48
C ASN A 392 -68.39 9.63 -9.10
N GLY A 393 -69.00 8.94 -8.12
CA GLY A 393 -68.39 8.71 -6.81
C GLY A 393 -67.07 7.95 -6.92
N VAL A 394 -67.04 6.85 -7.68
CA VAL A 394 -65.82 6.05 -7.91
C VAL A 394 -64.75 6.88 -8.64
N LYS A 395 -65.12 7.66 -9.65
CA LYS A 395 -64.18 8.58 -10.34
C LYS A 395 -63.60 9.62 -9.39
N SER A 396 -64.45 10.21 -8.54
CA SER A 396 -64.05 11.19 -7.53
C SER A 396 -63.13 10.59 -6.46
N ASP A 397 -63.47 9.40 -5.95
CA ASP A 397 -62.69 8.69 -4.94
C ASP A 397 -61.34 8.25 -5.51
N LEU A 398 -61.30 7.75 -6.76
CA LEU A 398 -60.05 7.41 -7.46
C LEU A 398 -59.17 8.64 -7.69
N ALA A 399 -59.75 9.79 -8.07
CA ALA A 399 -59.00 11.04 -8.22
C ALA A 399 -58.44 11.51 -6.87
N SER A 400 -59.25 11.45 -5.82
CA SER A 400 -58.83 11.80 -4.46
C SER A 400 -57.74 10.88 -3.94
N LEU A 401 -57.84 9.57 -4.20
CA LEU A 401 -56.82 8.59 -3.85
C LEU A 401 -55.53 8.83 -4.62
N ARG A 402 -55.60 9.09 -5.94
CA ARG A 402 -54.43 9.46 -6.75
C ARG A 402 -53.72 10.67 -6.16
N ASP A 403 -54.47 11.71 -5.80
CA ASP A 403 -53.90 12.94 -5.28
C ASP A 403 -53.33 12.73 -3.86
N ALA A 404 -53.99 11.93 -3.02
CA ALA A 404 -53.50 11.53 -1.71
C ALA A 404 -52.20 10.71 -1.81
N ILE A 405 -52.10 9.74 -2.74
CA ILE A 405 -50.88 8.98 -3.01
C ILE A 405 -49.78 9.92 -3.50
N LYS A 406 -50.08 10.80 -4.47
CA LYS A 406 -49.12 11.76 -5.02
C LYS A 406 -48.56 12.69 -3.95
N ASN A 407 -49.42 13.22 -3.08
CA ASN A 407 -49.02 14.11 -2.00
C ASN A 407 -48.23 13.35 -0.93
N THR A 408 -48.70 12.17 -0.49
CA THR A 408 -48.04 11.42 0.59
C THR A 408 -46.68 10.89 0.15
N VAL A 409 -46.59 10.28 -1.04
CA VAL A 409 -45.31 9.79 -1.59
C VAL A 409 -44.39 10.97 -1.92
N GLY A 410 -44.95 12.05 -2.49
CA GLY A 410 -44.20 13.26 -2.82
C GLY A 410 -43.59 13.94 -1.58
N SER A 411 -44.39 14.15 -0.52
CA SER A 411 -43.91 14.72 0.75
C SER A 411 -42.98 13.78 1.49
N TYR A 412 -43.23 12.46 1.47
CA TYR A 412 -42.30 11.51 2.06
C TYR A 412 -40.94 11.56 1.35
N ALA A 413 -40.91 11.58 0.01
CA ALA A 413 -39.67 11.68 -0.75
C ALA A 413 -38.94 13.02 -0.54
N LYS A 414 -39.66 14.15 -0.61
CA LYS A 414 -39.05 15.48 -0.50
C LYS A 414 -38.64 15.87 0.90
N GLU A 415 -39.43 15.53 1.90
CA GLU A 415 -39.24 16.05 3.26
C GLU A 415 -38.69 14.97 4.16
N THR A 416 -39.32 13.79 4.21
CA THR A 416 -38.95 12.76 5.21
C THR A 416 -37.71 11.98 4.79
N LEU A 417 -37.63 11.56 3.53
CA LEU A 417 -36.49 10.80 3.01
C LEU A 417 -35.25 11.70 2.91
N ALA A 418 -35.39 12.91 2.35
CA ALA A 418 -34.30 13.88 2.32
C ALA A 418 -33.79 14.20 3.74
N LYS A 419 -34.69 14.39 4.71
CA LYS A 419 -34.32 14.59 6.11
C LYS A 419 -33.67 13.37 6.73
N LYS A 420 -34.19 12.16 6.53
CA LYS A 420 -33.57 10.91 7.04
C LYS A 420 -32.18 10.68 6.46
N ILE A 421 -31.99 10.98 5.17
CA ILE A 421 -30.67 10.95 4.51
C ILE A 421 -29.76 12.00 5.15
N GLY A 422 -30.23 13.23 5.32
CA GLY A 422 -29.49 14.30 6.00
C GLY A 422 -29.11 13.91 7.43
N ASP A 423 -30.06 13.45 8.23
CA ASP A 423 -29.90 13.05 9.64
C ASP A 423 -28.99 11.81 9.78
N GLY A 424 -28.93 10.92 8.77
CA GLY A 424 -28.02 9.78 8.74
C GLY A 424 -26.60 10.15 8.31
N LEU A 425 -26.46 11.04 7.32
CA LEU A 425 -25.16 11.49 6.81
C LEU A 425 -24.48 12.49 7.75
N THR A 426 -25.25 13.32 8.45
CA THR A 426 -24.74 14.37 9.35
C THR A 426 -23.82 13.81 10.46
N PRO A 427 -24.19 12.78 11.23
CA PRO A 427 -23.30 12.22 12.24
C PRO A 427 -22.04 11.58 11.63
N ILE A 428 -22.12 10.95 10.45
CA ILE A 428 -20.95 10.40 9.75
C ILE A 428 -20.00 11.53 9.31
N ALA A 429 -20.54 12.58 8.69
CA ALA A 429 -19.78 13.77 8.31
C ALA A 429 -19.16 14.44 9.55
N ASN A 430 -19.89 14.49 10.66
CA ASN A 430 -19.40 15.03 11.94
C ASN A 430 -18.39 14.11 12.63
N GLU A 431 -18.39 12.79 12.42
CA GLU A 431 -17.33 11.92 12.93
C GLU A 431 -16.04 12.10 12.15
N ILE A 432 -16.13 12.19 10.82
CA ILE A 432 -15.00 12.44 9.92
C ILE A 432 -14.39 13.82 10.20
N TYR A 433 -15.25 14.83 10.35
CA TYR A 433 -14.82 16.20 10.57
C TYR A 433 -14.52 16.51 12.03
N GLN A 434 -15.41 16.20 12.97
CA GLN A 434 -15.51 16.96 14.23
C GLN A 434 -15.68 16.17 15.54
N LYS A 435 -15.50 14.82 15.57
CA LYS A 435 -15.79 13.97 16.74
C LYS A 435 -15.57 14.70 18.07
N MET A 436 -16.61 14.73 18.92
CA MET A 436 -16.94 15.55 20.12
C MET A 436 -15.84 16.21 20.99
N ASN A 437 -14.56 15.94 20.76
CA ASN A 437 -13.39 16.53 21.42
C ASN A 437 -12.33 17.06 20.41
N GLY A 438 -12.71 17.34 19.16
CA GLY A 438 -11.80 17.91 18.14
C GLY A 438 -10.86 16.90 17.44
N THR A 439 -11.15 15.59 17.49
CA THR A 439 -10.20 14.53 17.05
C THR A 439 -10.54 13.86 15.72
N GLY A 440 -11.48 14.38 14.92
CA GLY A 440 -11.73 13.87 13.56
C GLY A 440 -10.45 13.89 12.72
N CYS A 441 -10.25 12.89 11.85
CA CYS A 441 -9.01 12.76 11.07
C CYS A 441 -8.74 14.01 10.21
N LEU A 442 -9.77 14.60 9.60
CA LEU A 442 -9.61 15.88 8.87
C LEU A 442 -9.33 17.05 9.82
N ASN A 443 -10.01 17.15 10.97
CA ASN A 443 -9.72 18.23 11.91
C ASN A 443 -8.34 18.09 12.56
N LYS A 444 -7.81 16.88 12.72
CA LYS A 444 -6.41 16.66 13.17
C LYS A 444 -5.40 17.19 12.15
N ILE A 445 -5.65 16.97 10.86
CA ILE A 445 -4.79 17.51 9.79
C ILE A 445 -4.89 19.03 9.77
N VAL A 446 -6.10 19.58 9.77
CA VAL A 446 -6.35 21.04 9.78
C VAL A 446 -5.69 21.67 11.01
N SER A 447 -5.89 21.09 12.20
CA SER A 447 -5.33 21.58 13.45
C SER A 447 -3.81 21.45 13.48
N GLY A 448 -3.24 20.33 13.02
CA GLY A 448 -1.79 20.14 12.95
C GLY A 448 -1.09 21.11 12.00
N ILE A 449 -1.70 21.39 10.84
CA ILE A 449 -1.23 22.42 9.90
C ILE A 449 -1.32 23.81 10.56
N ASN A 450 -2.41 24.10 11.24
CA ASN A 450 -2.61 25.38 11.93
C ASN A 450 -1.57 25.57 13.06
N ASP A 451 -1.39 24.57 13.92
CA ASP A 451 -0.43 24.55 15.02
C ASP A 451 1.01 24.76 14.50
N TYR A 452 1.38 24.09 13.41
CA TYR A 452 2.69 24.26 12.80
C TYR A 452 2.87 25.64 12.17
N ALA A 453 1.90 26.10 11.37
CA ALA A 453 1.95 27.40 10.72
C ALA A 453 1.97 28.57 11.71
N THR A 454 1.33 28.43 12.87
CA THR A 454 1.32 29.46 13.92
C THR A 454 2.71 29.71 14.50
N LYS A 455 3.62 28.72 14.45
CA LYS A 455 5.02 28.90 14.88
C LYS A 455 5.78 29.92 14.02
N PHE A 456 5.38 30.14 12.77
CA PHE A 456 6.00 31.13 11.89
C PHE A 456 5.54 32.57 12.18
N LYS A 457 4.45 32.74 12.94
CA LYS A 457 3.87 34.04 13.28
C LYS A 457 4.45 34.65 14.57
N GLN A 458 5.32 33.93 15.26
CA GLN A 458 5.92 34.38 16.52
C GLN A 458 7.44 34.32 16.43
N ASP A 459 8.11 35.43 16.69
CA ASP A 459 9.56 35.59 16.58
C ASP A 459 10.35 34.48 17.31
N LYS A 460 10.03 34.23 18.59
CA LYS A 460 10.69 33.16 19.38
C LYS A 460 10.46 31.75 18.82
N SER A 461 9.29 31.51 18.23
CA SER A 461 8.88 30.20 17.72
C SER A 461 9.47 29.94 16.33
N PHE A 462 9.48 30.96 15.47
CA PHE A 462 10.12 30.91 14.15
C PHE A 462 11.64 30.83 14.30
N GLY A 463 12.24 31.59 15.24
CA GLY A 463 13.65 31.45 15.57
C GLY A 463 14.02 30.06 16.08
N GLY A 464 13.12 29.37 16.78
CA GLY A 464 13.30 27.95 17.14
C GLY A 464 13.30 27.02 15.93
N ILE A 465 12.44 27.28 14.93
CA ILE A 465 12.43 26.54 13.66
C ILE A 465 13.72 26.77 12.88
N VAL A 466 14.15 28.02 12.75
CA VAL A 466 15.40 28.37 12.07
C VAL A 466 16.60 27.75 12.78
N GLN A 467 16.62 27.77 14.11
CA GLN A 467 17.67 27.10 14.88
C GLN A 467 17.71 25.60 14.58
N LYS A 468 16.55 24.93 14.57
CA LYS A 468 16.47 23.52 14.21
C LYS A 468 16.98 23.25 12.80
N TRP A 469 16.60 24.08 11.81
CA TRP A 469 17.14 23.93 10.45
C TRP A 469 18.66 24.08 10.41
N ILE A 470 19.24 24.98 11.21
CA ILE A 470 20.69 25.15 11.30
C ILE A 470 21.33 23.92 11.97
N GLU A 471 20.72 23.38 13.02
CA GLU A 471 21.15 22.13 13.69
C GLU A 471 21.14 20.98 12.68
N ASP A 472 20.02 20.75 12.00
CA ASP A 472 19.86 19.71 10.98
C ASP A 472 20.90 19.88 9.86
N ILE A 473 21.13 21.10 9.36
CA ILE A 473 22.17 21.36 8.35
C ILE A 473 23.57 21.03 8.86
N MET A 474 23.91 21.41 10.09
CA MET A 474 25.23 21.11 10.68
C MET A 474 25.42 19.63 10.97
N ASP A 475 24.34 18.94 11.32
CA ASP A 475 24.34 17.54 11.73
C ASP A 475 24.07 16.57 10.58
N GLU A 476 23.60 17.04 9.42
CA GLU A 476 23.28 16.19 8.26
C GLU A 476 24.08 16.55 7.00
N ASP A 477 24.40 17.82 6.75
CA ASP A 477 25.13 18.22 5.54
C ASP A 477 26.63 17.88 5.64
N VAL A 478 27.06 16.97 4.77
CA VAL A 478 28.44 16.44 4.73
C VAL A 478 29.47 17.54 4.47
N SER A 479 29.13 18.54 3.67
CA SER A 479 30.03 19.65 3.33
C SER A 479 30.19 20.58 4.52
N VAL A 480 29.08 20.94 5.19
CA VAL A 480 29.09 21.78 6.39
C VAL A 480 29.88 21.10 7.52
N LYS A 481 29.69 19.80 7.73
CA LYS A 481 30.53 19.03 8.67
C LYS A 481 32.01 19.11 8.36
N GLY A 482 32.38 18.94 7.09
CA GLY A 482 33.77 19.08 6.65
C GLY A 482 34.35 20.47 6.92
N PHE A 483 33.55 21.52 6.73
CA PHE A 483 33.97 22.88 7.06
C PHE A 483 34.09 23.12 8.56
N LEU A 484 33.19 22.58 9.38
CA LEU A 484 33.26 22.66 10.84
C LEU A 484 34.49 21.92 11.39
N ASP A 485 34.80 20.74 10.84
CA ASP A 485 36.03 20.00 11.16
C ASP A 485 37.30 20.80 10.84
N GLY A 486 37.30 21.51 9.70
CA GLY A 486 38.36 22.43 9.34
C GLY A 486 38.45 23.63 10.28
N TYR A 487 37.31 24.21 10.64
CA TYR A 487 37.20 25.38 11.51
C TYR A 487 37.73 25.06 12.92
N PHE A 488 37.32 23.94 13.51
CA PHE A 488 37.71 23.56 14.87
C PHE A 488 39.01 22.73 14.96
N LYS A 489 39.81 22.67 13.88
CA LYS A 489 41.05 21.87 13.78
C LYS A 489 42.11 22.21 14.85
N GLN A 490 42.06 23.39 15.45
CA GLN A 490 42.93 23.79 16.57
C GLN A 490 42.10 24.06 17.84
N PRO A 491 41.81 23.02 18.65
CA PRO A 491 40.89 23.15 19.78
C PRO A 491 41.34 24.16 20.84
N SER A 492 42.65 24.36 21.01
CA SER A 492 43.25 25.32 21.95
C SER A 492 42.92 26.79 21.64
N THR A 493 42.47 27.10 20.43
CA THR A 493 42.10 28.44 19.99
C THR A 493 40.69 28.84 20.45
N TYR A 494 39.86 27.86 20.84
CA TYR A 494 38.47 28.06 21.20
C TYR A 494 38.23 27.92 22.70
N LYS A 495 37.14 28.50 23.21
CA LYS A 495 36.71 28.33 24.61
C LYS A 495 35.82 27.09 24.73
N ALA A 496 35.71 26.53 25.93
CA ALA A 496 34.73 25.49 26.21
C ALA A 496 33.29 26.00 25.96
N PRO A 497 32.38 25.18 25.39
CA PRO A 497 32.55 23.76 25.04
C PRO A 497 33.17 23.51 23.65
N TYR A 498 33.39 24.54 22.82
CA TYR A 498 33.86 24.39 21.44
C TYR A 498 35.29 23.84 21.32
N ASN A 499 36.12 24.01 22.35
CA ASN A 499 37.45 23.39 22.44
C ASN A 499 37.43 21.86 22.63
N LYS A 500 36.24 21.27 22.74
CA LYS A 500 36.04 19.82 22.82
C LYS A 500 35.53 19.23 21.50
N TRP A 501 35.53 20.00 20.41
CA TRP A 501 35.15 19.48 19.10
C TRP A 501 36.02 18.29 18.71
N VAL A 502 35.39 17.19 18.30
CA VAL A 502 36.07 16.00 17.80
C VAL A 502 35.83 15.91 16.30
N SER A 503 36.89 16.03 15.49
CA SER A 503 36.75 15.88 14.05
C SER A 503 36.18 14.51 13.72
N LYS A 504 35.11 14.48 12.91
CA LYS A 504 34.35 13.27 12.58
C LYS A 504 33.77 12.51 13.79
N GLY A 505 33.66 13.14 14.95
CA GLY A 505 33.09 12.53 16.15
C GLY A 505 31.57 12.59 16.17
N GLU A 506 30.91 11.48 16.51
CA GLU A 506 29.44 11.38 16.64
C GLU A 506 28.87 12.18 17.81
N HIS A 507 29.71 12.74 18.68
CA HIS A 507 29.30 13.39 19.94
C HIS A 507 29.33 14.92 19.88
N ASN A 508 29.41 15.52 18.68
CA ASN A 508 29.42 16.98 18.52
C ASN A 508 28.02 17.64 18.62
N ALA A 509 26.94 16.85 18.77
CA ALA A 509 25.55 17.33 18.80
C ALA A 509 25.31 18.46 19.82
N GLU A 510 25.92 18.39 21.01
CA GLU A 510 25.81 19.49 22.00
C GLU A 510 26.55 20.77 21.56
N ILE A 511 27.60 20.64 20.75
CA ILE A 511 28.39 21.76 20.24
C ILE A 511 27.67 22.38 19.04
N THR A 512 27.11 21.58 18.13
CA THR A 512 26.33 22.05 16.97
C THR A 512 25.02 22.70 17.43
N ALA A 513 24.30 22.17 18.42
CA ALA A 513 23.14 22.83 19.03
C ALA A 513 23.48 24.21 19.63
N LYS A 514 24.63 24.33 20.32
CA LYS A 514 25.10 25.62 20.85
C LYS A 514 25.53 26.58 19.73
N LEU A 515 26.14 26.06 18.66
CA LEU A 515 26.55 26.86 17.51
C LEU A 515 25.33 27.37 16.73
N ALA A 516 24.33 26.53 16.51
CA ALA A 516 23.05 26.91 15.92
C ALA A 516 22.33 27.98 16.75
N GLY A 517 22.37 27.87 18.08
CA GLY A 517 21.89 28.92 18.97
C GLY A 517 22.60 30.27 18.77
N LEU A 518 23.92 30.27 18.57
CA LEU A 518 24.69 31.49 18.26
C LEU A 518 24.33 32.06 16.89
N ILE A 519 24.24 31.22 15.85
CA ILE A 519 23.87 31.67 14.50
C ILE A 519 22.45 32.22 14.48
N LYS A 520 21.50 31.55 15.15
CA LYS A 520 20.14 32.08 15.32
C LYS A 520 20.14 33.46 15.97
N ASN A 521 20.95 33.67 17.02
CA ASN A 521 21.03 34.98 17.69
C ASN A 521 21.61 36.05 16.74
N GLU A 522 22.58 35.69 15.92
CA GLU A 522 23.16 36.58 14.90
C GLU A 522 22.13 36.96 13.83
N LEU A 523 21.24 36.03 13.46
CA LEU A 523 20.14 36.20 12.51
C LEU A 523 18.85 36.77 13.14
N SER A 524 18.90 37.25 14.38
CA SER A 524 17.71 37.65 15.14
C SER A 524 16.88 38.74 14.45
N THR A 525 17.52 39.67 13.73
CA THR A 525 16.82 40.74 13.02
C THR A 525 16.00 40.20 11.85
N GLU A 526 16.60 39.32 11.05
CA GLU A 526 15.97 38.70 9.87
C GLU A 526 14.84 37.76 10.27
N ILE A 527 15.05 36.98 11.34
CA ILE A 527 14.03 36.13 11.95
C ILE A 527 12.84 36.98 12.41
N GLN A 528 13.09 38.09 13.11
CA GLN A 528 12.03 38.94 13.64
C GLN A 528 11.22 39.63 12.53
N GLN A 529 11.88 40.14 11.50
CA GLN A 529 11.22 40.76 10.34
C GLN A 529 10.40 39.74 9.54
N SER A 530 10.92 38.53 9.38
CA SER A 530 10.25 37.42 8.68
C SER A 530 9.05 36.88 9.45
N ALA A 531 9.12 36.80 10.78
CA ALA A 531 7.96 36.45 11.60
C ALA A 531 6.87 37.55 11.55
N SER A 532 7.28 38.82 11.46
CA SER A 532 6.35 39.96 11.41
C SER A 532 5.59 40.06 10.08
N ILE A 533 6.21 39.71 8.94
CA ILE A 533 5.51 39.66 7.66
C ILE A 533 4.49 38.52 7.63
N ALA A 534 4.79 37.38 8.25
CA ALA A 534 3.89 36.23 8.38
C ALA A 534 2.58 36.60 9.10
N VAL A 535 2.68 37.44 10.14
CA VAL A 535 1.52 37.97 10.88
C VAL A 535 0.68 38.85 9.95
N SER A 536 1.33 39.76 9.22
CA SER A 536 0.66 40.75 8.37
C SER A 536 -0.08 40.11 7.19
N ASP A 537 0.53 39.11 6.55
CA ASP A 537 -0.04 38.44 5.38
C ASP A 537 -1.18 37.46 5.74
N SER A 538 -1.23 37.01 7.00
CA SER A 538 -2.37 36.22 7.50
C SER A 538 -3.64 37.05 7.76
N GLN A 539 -3.57 38.39 7.79
CA GLN A 539 -4.71 39.27 8.04
C GLN A 539 -5.31 39.91 6.77
N SER A 540 -4.64 39.79 5.62
CA SER A 540 -4.98 40.49 4.37
C SER A 540 -5.89 39.70 3.42
N GLY A 541 -6.23 38.44 3.73
CA GLY A 541 -6.92 37.52 2.83
C GLY A 541 -8.45 37.55 2.88
N ALA A 542 -9.09 38.60 2.37
CA ALA A 542 -10.54 38.59 2.13
C ALA A 542 -10.90 37.52 1.07
N GLY A 543 -11.65 36.50 1.47
CA GLY A 543 -12.12 35.42 0.59
C GLY A 543 -11.24 34.16 0.51
N LYS A 544 -10.14 34.08 1.28
CA LYS A 544 -9.32 32.86 1.41
C LYS A 544 -9.78 32.02 2.60
N THR A 545 -9.66 30.70 2.48
CA THR A 545 -9.84 29.75 3.60
C THR A 545 -8.72 29.90 4.63
N GLU A 546 -8.98 29.46 5.87
CA GLU A 546 -8.02 29.58 6.99
C GLU A 546 -6.67 28.90 6.66
N ILE A 547 -6.69 27.72 6.03
CA ILE A 547 -5.47 27.02 5.60
C ILE A 547 -4.69 27.82 4.55
N GLU A 548 -5.35 28.39 3.55
CA GLU A 548 -4.69 29.20 2.53
C GLU A 548 -4.00 30.43 3.14
N GLN A 549 -4.58 31.01 4.19
CA GLN A 549 -3.97 32.11 4.93
C GLN A 549 -2.74 31.64 5.73
N HIS A 550 -2.79 30.46 6.34
CA HIS A 550 -1.65 29.86 7.05
C HIS A 550 -0.49 29.52 6.11
N VAL A 551 -0.77 28.90 4.96
CA VAL A 551 0.24 28.57 3.95
C VAL A 551 0.88 29.84 3.41
N ALA A 552 0.08 30.85 3.04
CA ALA A 552 0.60 32.13 2.57
C ALA A 552 1.53 32.80 3.59
N ALA A 553 1.15 32.81 4.87
CA ALA A 553 1.96 33.36 5.95
C ALA A 553 3.31 32.65 6.10
N VAL A 554 3.32 31.30 6.07
CA VAL A 554 4.56 30.51 6.12
C VAL A 554 5.44 30.79 4.90
N THR A 555 4.84 30.81 3.70
CA THR A 555 5.56 31.12 2.46
C THR A 555 6.20 32.51 2.51
N ALA A 556 5.45 33.53 2.94
CA ALA A 556 5.95 34.89 3.06
C ALA A 556 7.11 34.99 4.06
N ALA A 557 6.99 34.34 5.22
CA ALA A 557 8.04 34.28 6.24
C ALA A 557 9.34 33.67 5.67
N CYS A 558 9.24 32.50 5.05
CA CYS A 558 10.39 31.78 4.51
C CYS A 558 11.05 32.55 3.35
N MET A 559 10.25 33.11 2.43
CA MET A 559 10.77 33.87 1.29
C MET A 559 11.50 35.13 1.75
N LEU A 560 10.94 35.87 2.70
CA LEU A 560 11.59 37.07 3.23
C LEU A 560 12.88 36.69 3.96
N PHE A 561 12.83 35.67 4.81
CA PHE A 561 14.00 35.20 5.55
C PHE A 561 15.14 34.79 4.60
N ALA A 562 14.83 34.00 3.57
CA ALA A 562 15.81 33.58 2.58
C ALA A 562 16.43 34.76 1.82
N SER A 563 15.60 35.73 1.40
CA SER A 563 16.07 36.92 0.70
C SER A 563 17.00 37.78 1.55
N GLN A 564 16.67 37.96 2.84
CA GLN A 564 17.48 38.72 3.78
C GLN A 564 18.80 38.02 4.10
N LEU A 565 18.75 36.70 4.30
CA LEU A 565 19.94 35.88 4.50
C LEU A 565 20.90 35.96 3.31
N GLU A 566 20.36 35.88 2.08
CA GLU A 566 21.15 36.05 0.85
C GLU A 566 21.82 37.43 0.79
N GLY A 567 21.07 38.50 1.12
CA GLY A 567 21.62 39.85 1.19
C GLY A 567 22.77 39.99 2.18
N ARG A 568 22.62 39.38 3.36
CA ARG A 568 23.66 39.40 4.41
C ARG A 568 24.91 38.64 4.00
N LEU A 569 24.76 37.46 3.39
CA LEU A 569 25.88 36.67 2.88
C LEU A 569 26.66 37.42 1.77
N LYS A 570 25.95 38.13 0.89
CA LYS A 570 26.58 38.98 -0.13
C LYS A 570 27.34 40.17 0.44
N ALA A 571 26.95 40.70 1.59
CA ALA A 571 27.64 41.81 2.25
C ALA A 571 28.87 41.35 3.07
N MET A 572 29.01 40.05 3.33
CA MET A 572 30.14 39.45 4.05
C MET A 572 31.29 39.03 3.13
N ASN A 573 31.01 38.88 1.82
CA ASN A 573 32.00 38.70 0.76
C ASN A 573 32.41 40.05 0.18
#